data_AF-A0A3D0HNQ6-F1
#
_entry.id   AF-A0A3D0HNQ6-F1
#
_cell.length_a   1.000
_cell.length_b   1.000
_cell.length_c   1.000
_cell.angle_alpha   90.00
_cell.angle_beta   90.00
_cell.angle_gamma   90.00
#
_symmetry.space_group_name_H-M   'P 1'
#
loop_
_entity.id
_entity.type
_entity.pdbx_description
1 polymer ?
#
loop_
_entity_poly.entity_id
_entity_poly.type
_entity_poly.pdbx_seq_one_letter_code
_entity_poly.pdbx_strand_id
1 'polypeptide(L)'
;MTQDERRKYLIQYLLKEEIRFGRQNIPTDKQGQENLLRSLMNIRPPRPISNDFLKIQDEYLTERNIERGITDVDTLSPVKSDSRLYIWQGDITTLKCDAIVNACNSQMLGCFSPMHACIDNFIHTYAGVELRLKMHEIMA
;
A
#
# COMPACT_ATOMS: atom_id res chain seq x y z
N MET A 1 -14.81 -11.41 6.60
CA MET A 1 -14.59 -11.64 5.17
C MET A 1 -13.28 -12.39 5.02
N THR A 2 -13.19 -13.35 4.09
CA THR A 2 -11.92 -13.98 3.72
C THR A 2 -11.04 -12.97 2.98
N GLN A 3 -9.74 -13.26 2.87
CA GLN A 3 -8.81 -12.37 2.19
C GLN A 3 -9.16 -12.16 0.72
N ASP A 4 -9.71 -13.18 0.06
CA ASP A 4 -10.19 -13.11 -1.31
C ASP A 4 -11.48 -12.27 -1.45
N GLU A 5 -12.40 -12.38 -0.48
CA GLU A 5 -13.61 -11.55 -0.43
C GLU A 5 -13.24 -10.08 -0.23
N ARG A 6 -12.31 -9.77 0.69
CA ARG A 6 -11.82 -8.41 0.92
C ARG A 6 -11.22 -7.83 -0.37
N ARG A 7 -10.31 -8.57 -1.02
CA ARG A 7 -9.69 -8.13 -2.29
C ARG A 7 -10.71 -7.82 -3.37
N LYS A 8 -11.68 -8.72 -3.59
CA LYS A 8 -12.74 -8.52 -4.59
C LYS A 8 -13.65 -7.35 -4.24
N TYR A 9 -14.01 -7.19 -2.98
CA TYR A 9 -14.78 -6.04 -2.51
C TYR A 9 -14.06 -4.72 -2.81
N LEU A 10 -12.78 -4.61 -2.46
CA LEU A 10 -11.99 -3.39 -2.67
C LEU A 10 -11.89 -3.05 -4.17
N ILE A 11 -11.62 -4.05 -5.02
CA ILE A 11 -11.60 -3.87 -6.49
C ILE A 11 -12.96 -3.38 -6.99
N GLN A 12 -14.06 -4.01 -6.58
CA GLN A 12 -15.40 -3.62 -7.01
C GLN A 12 -15.77 -2.21 -6.56
N TYR A 13 -15.38 -1.81 -5.35
CA TYR A 13 -15.60 -0.46 -4.84
C TYR A 13 -14.86 0.57 -5.70
N LEU A 14 -13.56 0.35 -5.93
CA LEU A 14 -12.73 1.28 -6.69
C LEU A 14 -13.12 1.35 -8.18
N LEU A 15 -13.57 0.25 -8.78
CA LEU A 15 -14.10 0.25 -10.15
C LEU A 15 -15.42 1.03 -10.26
N LYS A 16 -16.27 1.01 -9.23
CA LYS A 16 -17.51 1.82 -9.20
C LYS A 16 -17.23 3.31 -9.03
N GLU A 17 -16.16 3.65 -8.32
CA GLU A 17 -15.69 5.02 -8.14
C GLU A 17 -15.19 5.66 -9.46
N GLU A 18 -14.75 4.85 -10.42
CA GLU A 18 -14.15 5.28 -11.67
C GLU A 18 -15.06 4.98 -12.86
N ILE A 19 -15.82 5.98 -13.31
CA ILE A 19 -16.76 5.88 -14.44
C ILE A 19 -16.07 5.34 -15.71
N ARG A 20 -14.77 5.61 -15.89
CA ARG A 20 -13.98 5.16 -17.04
C ARG A 20 -13.69 3.66 -17.06
N PHE A 21 -13.76 2.97 -15.92
CA PHE A 21 -13.46 1.53 -15.81
C PHE A 21 -14.69 0.64 -15.65
N GLY A 22 -15.90 1.17 -15.90
CA GLY A 22 -17.19 0.46 -15.71
C GLY A 22 -17.39 -0.84 -16.51
N ARG A 23 -16.38 -1.33 -17.23
CA ARG A 23 -16.37 -2.62 -17.96
C ARG A 23 -15.05 -3.40 -17.84
N GLN A 24 -14.17 -3.10 -16.88
CA GLN A 24 -13.00 -3.95 -16.68
C GLN A 24 -13.40 -5.28 -16.03
N ASN A 25 -13.03 -6.39 -16.69
CA ASN A 25 -13.20 -7.73 -16.13
C ASN A 25 -12.20 -7.90 -14.97
N ILE A 26 -12.71 -8.24 -13.78
CA ILE A 26 -11.87 -8.63 -12.65
C ILE A 26 -11.20 -9.97 -13.01
N PRO A 27 -9.86 -10.07 -12.97
CA PRO A 27 -9.17 -11.33 -13.24
C PRO A 27 -9.66 -12.46 -12.35
N THR A 28 -9.62 -13.69 -12.85
CA THR A 28 -10.06 -14.87 -12.08
C THR A 28 -9.00 -15.35 -11.09
N ASP A 29 -7.72 -15.14 -11.40
CA ASP A 29 -6.60 -15.54 -10.57
C ASP A 29 -6.24 -14.49 -9.50
N LYS A 30 -5.60 -14.95 -8.41
CA LYS A 30 -5.21 -14.11 -7.27
C LYS A 30 -4.23 -13.00 -7.68
N GLN A 31 -3.20 -13.33 -8.46
CA GLN A 31 -2.15 -12.36 -8.82
C GLN A 31 -2.70 -11.23 -9.69
N GLY A 32 -3.53 -11.56 -10.68
CA GLY A 32 -4.22 -10.58 -11.51
C GLY A 32 -5.10 -9.64 -10.69
N GLN A 33 -5.83 -10.17 -9.70
CA GLN A 33 -6.62 -9.34 -8.79
C GLN A 33 -5.75 -8.43 -7.92
N GLU A 34 -4.63 -8.92 -7.39
CA GLU A 34 -3.70 -8.10 -6.61
C GLU A 34 -3.10 -6.97 -7.44
N ASN A 35 -2.69 -7.28 -8.68
CA ASN A 35 -2.17 -6.27 -9.62
C ASN A 35 -3.23 -5.23 -9.99
N LEU A 36 -4.48 -5.66 -10.19
CA LEU A 36 -5.59 -4.75 -10.46
C LEU A 36 -5.88 -3.84 -9.27
N LEU A 37 -5.96 -4.40 -8.06
CA LEU A 37 -6.19 -3.62 -6.84
C LEU A 37 -5.09 -2.57 -6.63
N ARG A 38 -3.81 -2.97 -6.75
CA ARG A 38 -2.68 -2.04 -6.67
C ARG A 38 -2.79 -0.94 -7.71
N SER A 39 -3.09 -1.29 -8.96
CA SER A 39 -3.25 -0.32 -10.05
C SER A 39 -4.34 0.71 -9.76
N LEU A 40 -5.51 0.26 -9.27
CA LEU A 40 -6.63 1.13 -8.91
C LEU A 40 -6.27 2.06 -7.75
N MET A 41 -5.60 1.55 -6.71
CA MET A 41 -5.10 2.38 -5.60
C MET A 41 -4.06 3.40 -6.06
N ASN A 42 -3.16 3.02 -6.98
CA ASN A 42 -2.12 3.91 -7.49
C ASN A 42 -2.69 5.12 -8.23
N ILE A 43 -3.77 4.95 -9.00
CA ILE A 43 -4.34 6.05 -9.80
C ILE A 43 -5.40 6.87 -9.05
N ARG A 44 -5.92 6.38 -7.92
CA ARG A 44 -7.01 7.03 -7.20
C ARG A 44 -6.59 8.42 -6.67
N PRO A 45 -7.31 9.51 -6.99
CA PRO A 45 -6.99 10.84 -6.47
C PRO A 45 -7.15 10.94 -4.93
N PRO A 46 -6.50 11.91 -4.26
CA PRO A 46 -6.65 12.15 -2.81
C PRO A 46 -8.04 12.72 -2.50
N ARG A 47 -9.04 11.84 -2.37
CA ARG A 47 -10.40 12.22 -2.00
C ARG A 47 -10.92 11.36 -0.86
N PRO A 48 -11.88 11.85 -0.06
CA PRO A 48 -12.51 11.05 1.00
C PRO A 48 -13.00 9.69 0.49
N ILE A 49 -13.03 8.71 1.37
CA ILE A 49 -13.55 7.37 1.12
C ILE A 49 -14.30 6.87 2.34
N SER A 50 -15.24 5.95 2.17
CA SER A 50 -16.08 5.50 3.29
C SER A 50 -15.30 4.71 4.34
N ASN A 51 -15.66 4.88 5.62
CA ASN A 51 -15.05 4.13 6.74
C ASN A 51 -15.16 2.61 6.57
N ASP A 52 -16.25 2.12 5.96
CA ASP A 52 -16.42 0.69 5.65
C ASP A 52 -15.35 0.18 4.68
N PHE A 53 -14.96 1.00 3.70
CA PHE A 53 -13.89 0.66 2.77
C PHE A 53 -12.55 0.64 3.50
N LEU A 54 -12.27 1.67 4.32
CA LEU A 54 -11.03 1.76 5.09
C LEU A 54 -10.86 0.55 6.00
N LYS A 55 -11.90 0.19 6.77
CA LYS A 55 -11.88 -1.00 7.61
C LYS A 55 -11.52 -2.28 6.83
N ILE A 56 -12.14 -2.49 5.67
CA ILE A 56 -11.87 -3.68 4.85
C ILE A 56 -10.47 -3.62 4.22
N GLN A 57 -10.01 -2.44 3.80
CA GLN A 57 -8.66 -2.21 3.30
C GLN A 57 -7.63 -2.53 4.38
N ASP A 58 -7.82 -2.03 5.59
CA ASP A 58 -6.85 -2.16 6.67
C ASP A 58 -6.72 -3.62 7.10
N GLU A 59 -7.85 -4.32 7.23
CA GLU A 59 -7.84 -5.78 7.46
C GLU A 59 -7.12 -6.52 6.33
N TYR A 60 -7.33 -6.12 5.06
CA TYR A 60 -6.67 -6.73 3.91
C TYR A 60 -5.16 -6.48 3.91
N LEU A 61 -4.73 -5.22 4.05
CA LEU A 61 -3.32 -4.81 4.00
C LEU A 61 -2.54 -5.35 5.21
N THR A 62 -3.15 -5.37 6.39
CA THR A 62 -2.55 -5.98 7.59
C THR A 62 -2.24 -7.46 7.34
N GLU A 63 -3.22 -8.22 6.83
CA GLU A 63 -3.02 -9.63 6.49
C GLU A 63 -1.99 -9.80 5.36
N ARG A 64 -1.98 -8.93 4.33
CA ARG A 64 -0.94 -8.96 3.28
C ARG A 64 0.47 -8.73 3.84
N ASN A 65 0.63 -7.85 4.83
CA ASN A 65 1.92 -7.61 5.48
C ASN A 65 2.36 -8.83 6.30
N ILE A 66 1.44 -9.51 6.98
CA ILE A 66 1.71 -10.77 7.68
C ILE A 66 2.13 -11.88 6.68
N GLU A 67 1.37 -12.08 5.60
CA GLU A 67 1.66 -13.08 4.57
C GLU A 67 3.02 -12.87 3.89
N ARG A 68 3.51 -11.62 3.82
CA ARG A 68 4.81 -11.25 3.22
C ARG A 68 5.99 -11.37 4.19
N GLY A 69 5.73 -11.59 5.48
CA GLY A 69 6.73 -11.73 6.52
C GLY A 69 7.16 -10.38 7.11
N ILE A 70 6.89 -10.21 8.40
CA ILE A 70 7.29 -9.03 9.16
C ILE A 70 8.69 -9.26 9.73
N THR A 71 9.59 -8.31 9.50
CA THR A 71 10.89 -8.26 10.18
C THR A 71 10.83 -7.23 11.30
N ASP A 72 11.10 -7.64 12.53
CA ASP A 72 11.19 -6.73 13.67
C ASP A 72 12.64 -6.23 13.82
N VAL A 73 12.83 -4.91 13.92
CA VAL A 73 14.16 -4.31 14.11
C VAL A 73 14.88 -4.87 15.34
N ASP A 74 14.13 -5.27 16.37
CA ASP A 74 14.66 -5.85 17.61
C ASP A 74 15.31 -7.24 17.40
N THR A 75 15.03 -7.89 16.27
CA THR A 75 15.65 -9.19 15.91
C THR A 75 16.90 -9.03 15.04
N LEU A 76 17.22 -7.81 14.60
CA LEU A 76 18.39 -7.53 13.78
C LEU A 76 19.64 -7.31 14.64
N SER A 77 20.81 -7.53 14.05
CA SER A 77 22.09 -7.22 14.67
C SER A 77 22.66 -5.91 14.13
N PRO A 78 23.15 -5.01 14.98
CA PRO A 78 23.79 -3.79 14.52
C PRO A 78 25.16 -4.08 13.88
N VAL A 79 25.69 -3.10 13.16
CA VAL A 79 27.05 -3.16 12.63
C VAL A 79 28.08 -3.13 13.75
N LYS A 80 29.25 -3.74 13.52
CA LYS A 80 30.30 -3.85 14.54
C LYS A 80 30.83 -2.50 15.06
N SER A 81 30.76 -1.46 14.24
CA SER A 81 31.32 -0.14 14.54
C SER A 81 30.41 0.76 15.37
N ASP A 82 29.08 0.53 15.35
CA ASP A 82 28.11 1.39 16.04
C ASP A 82 26.82 0.58 16.31
N SER A 83 26.45 0.45 17.58
CA SER A 83 25.26 -0.30 18.01
C SER A 83 23.93 0.35 17.60
N ARG A 84 23.96 1.58 17.09
CA ARG A 84 22.77 2.30 16.61
C ARG A 84 22.50 2.10 15.12
N LEU A 85 23.47 1.55 14.38
CA LEU A 85 23.40 1.42 12.93
C LEU A 85 23.19 -0.03 12.52
N TYR A 86 22.29 -0.25 11.58
CA TYR A 86 21.95 -1.56 11.06
C TYR A 86 22.09 -1.54 9.53
N ILE A 87 22.54 -2.65 8.96
CA ILE A 87 22.46 -2.89 7.51
C ILE A 87 21.54 -4.09 7.35
N TRP A 88 20.44 -3.88 6.64
CA TRP A 88 19.40 -4.89 6.45
C TRP A 88 19.00 -4.95 4.98
N GLN A 89 18.85 -6.17 4.48
CA GLN A 89 18.35 -6.45 3.14
C GLN A 89 16.97 -7.07 3.27
N GLY A 90 15.96 -6.36 2.80
CA GLY A 90 14.58 -6.83 2.85
C GLY A 90 13.60 -5.81 2.27
N ASP A 91 12.32 -6.05 2.51
CA ASP A 91 11.23 -5.21 2.04
C ASP A 91 10.86 -4.17 3.10
N ILE A 92 11.22 -2.90 2.87
CA ILE A 92 10.99 -1.84 3.86
C ILE A 92 9.52 -1.69 4.29
N THR A 93 8.56 -2.16 3.48
CA THR A 93 7.12 -2.10 3.82
C THR A 93 6.69 -3.18 4.81
N THR A 94 7.57 -4.12 5.15
CA THR A 94 7.35 -5.13 6.19
C THR A 94 8.35 -5.04 7.35
N LEU A 95 9.12 -3.95 7.42
CA LEU A 95 9.98 -3.65 8.56
C LEU A 95 9.14 -3.03 9.69
N LYS A 96 8.99 -3.75 10.80
CA LYS A 96 8.40 -3.21 12.03
C LYS A 96 9.45 -2.35 12.74
N CYS A 97 9.23 -1.06 12.68
CA CYS A 97 10.02 0.00 13.32
C CYS A 97 9.13 1.24 13.50
N ASP A 98 9.63 2.26 14.19
CA ASP A 98 8.85 3.46 14.50
C ASP A 98 8.51 4.30 13.25
N ALA A 99 9.44 4.38 12.30
CA ALA A 99 9.27 5.14 11.07
C ALA A 99 10.15 4.62 9.94
N ILE A 100 9.65 4.72 8.71
CA ILE A 100 10.40 4.51 7.49
C ILE A 100 10.48 5.81 6.70
N VAL A 101 11.55 6.00 5.92
CA VAL A 101 11.71 7.17 5.06
C VAL A 101 11.28 6.84 3.63
N ASN A 102 10.37 7.64 3.07
CA ASN A 102 9.92 7.52 1.69
C ASN A 102 10.66 8.50 0.77
N ALA A 103 11.21 8.03 -0.35
CA ALA A 103 11.73 8.88 -1.42
C ALA A 103 10.59 9.34 -2.33
N CYS A 104 9.88 10.38 -1.88
CA CYS A 104 8.72 10.96 -2.55
C CYS A 104 9.11 11.91 -3.69
N ASN A 105 8.13 12.14 -4.58
CA ASN A 105 8.21 13.20 -5.59
C ASN A 105 7.69 14.54 -5.04
N SER A 106 7.90 15.64 -5.77
CA SER A 106 7.55 17.00 -5.32
C SER A 106 6.06 17.24 -5.06
N GLN A 107 5.17 16.39 -5.58
CA GLN A 107 3.73 16.49 -5.30
C GLN A 107 3.38 15.90 -3.94
N MET A 108 4.24 15.06 -3.35
CA MET A 108 4.01 14.37 -2.06
C MET A 108 2.79 13.43 -2.01
N LEU A 109 2.12 13.19 -3.13
CA LEU A 109 0.90 12.37 -3.23
C LEU A 109 1.17 10.92 -3.62
N GLY A 110 2.41 10.46 -3.55
CA GLY A 110 2.80 9.14 -4.02
C GLY A 110 2.91 9.05 -5.54
N CYS A 111 3.06 7.82 -6.03
CA CYS A 111 3.18 7.53 -7.46
C CYS A 111 1.81 7.20 -8.09
N PHE A 112 1.47 7.87 -9.20
CA PHE A 112 0.25 7.62 -9.97
C PHE A 112 0.42 6.66 -11.16
N SER A 113 1.64 6.18 -11.42
CA SER A 113 1.87 5.22 -12.49
C SER A 113 1.51 3.80 -12.00
N PRO A 114 0.53 3.12 -12.63
CA PRO A 114 0.10 1.79 -12.21
C PRO A 114 1.28 0.80 -12.18
N MET A 115 1.41 0.05 -11.07
CA MET A 115 2.43 -0.99 -10.90
C MET A 115 3.89 -0.52 -11.02
N HIS A 116 4.15 0.80 -11.04
CA HIS A 116 5.50 1.31 -11.18
C HIS A 116 6.37 0.86 -10.01
N ALA A 117 7.52 0.25 -10.32
CA ALA A 117 8.44 -0.34 -9.35
C ALA A 117 9.34 0.70 -8.67
N CYS A 118 8.75 1.77 -8.14
CA CYS A 118 9.43 2.78 -7.33
C CYS A 118 9.01 2.67 -5.85
N ILE A 119 9.90 3.09 -4.95
CA ILE A 119 9.66 2.97 -3.51
C ILE A 119 8.41 3.72 -3.04
N ASP A 120 8.15 4.88 -3.62
CA ASP A 120 6.97 5.71 -3.34
C ASP A 120 5.67 4.95 -3.64
N ASN A 121 5.63 4.20 -4.75
CA ASN A 121 4.48 3.36 -5.09
C ASN A 121 4.31 2.20 -4.10
N PHE A 122 5.40 1.52 -3.74
CA PHE A 122 5.36 0.42 -2.78
C PHE A 122 4.86 0.87 -1.41
N ILE A 123 5.43 1.95 -0.86
CA ILE A 123 5.03 2.49 0.45
C ILE A 123 3.55 2.91 0.42
N HIS A 124 3.11 3.70 -0.56
CA HIS A 124 1.70 4.11 -0.64
C HIS A 124 0.74 2.94 -0.87
N THR A 125 1.15 1.91 -1.62
CA THR A 125 0.30 0.72 -1.84
C THR A 125 0.06 -0.05 -0.54
N TYR A 126 1.11 -0.28 0.25
CA TYR A 126 1.02 -1.10 1.46
C TYR A 126 0.63 -0.32 2.72
N ALA A 127 0.73 1.02 2.71
CA ALA A 127 0.19 1.89 3.75
C ALA A 127 -1.33 2.14 3.61
N GLY A 128 -1.89 2.02 2.41
CA GLY A 128 -3.30 2.28 2.13
C GLY A 128 -3.58 3.67 1.58
N VAL A 129 -4.80 3.87 1.06
CA VAL A 129 -5.18 5.12 0.36
C VAL A 129 -5.19 6.36 1.27
N GLU A 130 -5.29 6.16 2.58
CA GLU A 130 -5.30 7.23 3.59
C GLU A 130 -3.99 8.00 3.61
N LEU A 131 -2.85 7.36 3.35
CA LEU A 131 -1.56 8.06 3.32
C LEU A 131 -1.59 9.17 2.27
N ARG A 132 -2.14 8.90 1.07
CA ARG A 132 -2.27 9.90 0.02
C ARG A 132 -3.23 11.03 0.41
N LEU A 133 -4.37 10.70 1.02
CA LEU A 133 -5.31 11.71 1.49
C LEU A 133 -4.68 12.60 2.57
N LYS A 134 -3.94 11.99 3.52
CA LYS A 134 -3.27 12.71 4.58
C LYS A 134 -2.18 13.63 4.05
N MET A 135 -1.39 13.17 3.09
CA MET A 135 -0.38 14.02 2.44
C MET A 135 -1.02 15.19 1.69
N HIS A 136 -2.18 14.97 1.05
CA HIS A 136 -2.91 16.07 0.43
C HIS A 136 -3.35 17.13 1.44
N GLU A 137 -3.86 16.73 2.60
CA GLU A 137 -4.24 17.66 3.68
C GLU A 137 -3.06 18.45 4.23
N ILE A 138 -1.87 17.83 4.32
CA ILE A 138 -0.65 18.48 4.83
C ILE A 138 -0.11 19.52 3.84
N MET A 139 -0.26 19.26 2.54
CA MET A 139 0.32 20.08 1.48
C MET A 139 -0.63 21.15 0.93
N ALA A 140 -1.89 21.16 1.39
CA ALA A 140 -2.93 22.09 0.97
C ALA A 140 -2.83 23.46 1.66
#